data_AF-K1ZK96-F1
#
_entry.id   AF-K1ZK96-F1
#
_cell.length_a   1.000
_cell.length_b   1.000
_cell.length_c   1.000
_cell.angle_alpha   90.00
_cell.angle_beta   90.00
_cell.angle_gamma   90.00
#
_symmetry.space_group_name_H-M   'P 1'
#
loop_
_entity.id
_entity.type
_entity.pdbx_description
1 polymer ?
#
loop_
_entity_poly.entity_id
_entity_poly.type
_entity_poly.pdbx_seq_one_letter_code
_entity_poly.pdbx_strand_id
1 'polypeptide(L)'
;IAGAMAAHRVAGINFPLLSIFEAERLPLSVHPLKGVVELDRALGNRYRHSIEFATLYIDLDDTLLVNDRINILAAKLLFQCINNGKKVVLLTRHRGDLTRTLAKHRLSGLFDEIIHLGEAEKKSSHIKGDAAIFVDDSFAERMEVAERCNIPTFDCSMIELLTEQAEFLNGDR
;
A
#
# COMPACT_ATOMS: atom_id res chain seq x y z
N ILE A 1 24.60 -16.08 -17.95
CA ILE A 1 24.47 -15.79 -16.50
C ILE A 1 22.98 -15.68 -16.18
N ALA A 2 22.47 -16.44 -15.21
CA ALA A 2 21.03 -16.50 -14.89
C ALA A 2 20.64 -15.61 -13.69
N GLY A 3 19.35 -15.34 -13.51
CA GLY A 3 18.84 -14.44 -12.47
C GLY A 3 19.15 -14.88 -11.03
N ALA A 4 19.15 -16.18 -10.73
CA ALA A 4 19.38 -16.72 -9.37
C ALA A 4 20.84 -16.60 -8.86
N MET A 5 21.75 -16.05 -9.67
CA MET A 5 23.16 -15.85 -9.29
C MET A 5 23.35 -14.83 -8.17
N ALA A 6 22.32 -14.03 -7.85
CA ALA A 6 22.32 -13.17 -6.67
C ALA A 6 22.50 -13.98 -5.37
N ALA A 7 21.88 -15.16 -5.25
CA ALA A 7 22.06 -16.06 -4.11
C ALA A 7 23.52 -16.47 -3.96
N HIS A 8 24.17 -16.83 -5.07
CA HIS A 8 25.57 -17.23 -5.08
C HIS A 8 26.50 -16.05 -4.79
N ARG A 9 26.17 -14.85 -5.29
CA ARG A 9 26.92 -13.63 -5.00
C ARG A 9 26.93 -13.33 -3.51
N VAL A 10 25.78 -13.38 -2.84
CA VAL A 10 25.71 -13.16 -1.39
C VAL A 10 26.30 -14.34 -0.59
N ALA A 11 26.33 -15.54 -1.16
CA ALA A 11 27.04 -16.70 -0.61
C ALA A 11 28.56 -16.64 -0.82
N GLY A 12 29.12 -15.54 -1.33
CA GLY A 12 30.56 -15.35 -1.51
C GLY A 12 31.12 -15.88 -2.85
N ILE A 13 30.27 -16.18 -3.82
CA ILE A 13 30.66 -16.70 -5.14
C ILE A 13 30.34 -15.67 -6.23
N ASN A 14 31.38 -15.02 -6.76
CA ASN A 14 31.26 -14.05 -7.86
C ASN A 14 31.55 -14.72 -9.21
N PHE A 15 30.58 -15.44 -9.76
CA PHE A 15 30.77 -16.17 -11.02
C PHE A 15 31.27 -15.34 -12.21
N PRO A 16 30.79 -14.09 -12.47
CA PRO A 16 31.38 -13.27 -13.53
C PRO A 16 32.89 -13.08 -13.37
N LEU A 17 33.37 -12.86 -12.15
CA LEU A 17 34.81 -12.71 -11.88
C LEU A 17 35.55 -14.04 -12.04
N LEU A 18 34.97 -15.14 -11.54
CA LEU A 18 35.53 -16.48 -11.69
C LEU A 18 35.65 -16.88 -13.17
N SER A 19 34.68 -16.53 -14.01
CA SER A 19 34.73 -16.79 -15.45
C SER A 19 35.87 -16.04 -16.13
N ILE A 20 36.19 -14.81 -15.70
CA ILE A 20 37.34 -14.05 -16.21
C ILE A 20 38.64 -14.74 -15.79
N PHE A 21 38.79 -15.08 -14.52
CA PHE A 21 39.99 -15.73 -14.01
C PHE A 21 40.23 -17.11 -14.63
N GLU A 22 39.17 -17.87 -14.90
CA GLU A 22 39.27 -19.15 -15.62
C GLU A 22 39.74 -18.94 -17.06
N ALA A 23 39.21 -17.92 -17.76
CA ALA A 23 39.65 -17.59 -19.13
C ALA A 23 41.14 -17.19 -19.18
N GLU A 24 41.61 -16.47 -18.17
CA GLU A 24 43.01 -16.07 -17.99
C GLU A 24 43.91 -17.21 -17.42
N ARG A 25 43.33 -18.39 -17.15
CA ARG A 25 44.01 -19.56 -16.55
C ARG A 25 44.73 -19.24 -15.24
N LEU A 26 44.14 -18.35 -14.44
CA LEU A 26 44.68 -18.00 -13.13
C LEU A 26 44.33 -19.09 -12.10
N PRO A 27 45.18 -19.31 -11.08
CA PRO A 27 44.81 -20.16 -9.96
C PRO A 27 43.56 -19.65 -9.25
N LEU A 28 42.56 -20.52 -9.09
CA LEU A 28 41.27 -20.18 -8.50
C LEU A 28 41.08 -20.85 -7.14
N SER A 29 40.63 -20.06 -6.17
CA SER A 29 40.11 -20.56 -4.89
C SER A 29 38.81 -19.85 -4.53
N VAL A 30 37.80 -20.60 -4.14
CA VAL A 30 36.53 -20.07 -3.64
C VAL A 30 36.35 -20.46 -2.17
N HIS A 31 35.86 -19.51 -1.38
CA HIS A 31 35.50 -19.74 0.02
C HIS A 31 34.06 -19.30 0.25
N PRO A 32 33.06 -20.13 -0.14
CA PRO A 32 31.66 -19.79 0.05
C PRO A 32 31.32 -19.66 1.53
N LEU A 33 30.36 -18.78 1.83
CA LEU A 33 29.77 -18.68 3.16
C LEU A 33 29.13 -20.02 3.55
N LYS A 34 29.43 -20.51 4.76
CA LYS A 34 28.78 -21.71 5.30
C LYS A 34 27.40 -21.35 5.83
N GLY A 35 26.36 -21.99 5.30
CA GLY A 35 24.97 -21.78 5.73
C GLY A 35 23.98 -22.00 4.58
N VAL A 36 22.68 -21.90 4.90
CA VAL A 36 21.62 -21.93 3.89
C VAL A 36 21.38 -20.49 3.43
N VAL A 37 21.49 -20.26 2.12
CA VAL A 37 21.09 -19.00 1.48
C VAL A 37 19.85 -19.29 0.65
N GLU A 38 18.74 -18.69 1.05
CA GLU A 38 17.48 -18.75 0.31
C GLU A 38 17.25 -17.41 -0.40
N LEU A 39 16.84 -17.49 -1.66
CA LEU A 39 16.48 -16.34 -2.47
C LEU A 39 15.03 -16.48 -2.88
N ASP A 40 14.16 -15.75 -2.20
CA ASP A 40 12.79 -15.54 -2.65
C ASP A 40 12.74 -14.31 -3.57
N ARG A 41 11.92 -14.41 -4.62
CA ARG A 41 11.67 -13.31 -5.57
C ARG A 41 10.18 -13.24 -5.83
N ALA A 42 9.51 -12.31 -5.15
CA ALA A 42 8.20 -11.85 -5.57
C ALA A 42 8.37 -10.69 -6.57
N LEU A 43 7.89 -10.87 -7.81
CA LEU A 43 7.66 -9.75 -8.72
C LEU A 43 6.43 -9.01 -8.19
N GLY A 44 6.63 -7.85 -7.55
CA GLY A 44 5.53 -6.97 -7.18
C GLY A 44 4.87 -6.39 -8.43
N ASN A 45 3.55 -6.22 -8.39
CA ASN A 45 2.85 -5.59 -9.50
C ASN A 45 3.24 -4.11 -9.60
N ARG A 46 3.30 -3.61 -10.83
CA ARG A 46 3.42 -2.18 -11.12
C ARG A 46 2.31 -1.79 -12.06
N TYR A 47 1.48 -0.86 -11.60
CA TYR A 47 0.38 -0.34 -12.38
C TYR A 47 0.71 1.07 -12.86
N ARG A 48 0.21 1.42 -14.04
CA ARG A 48 0.15 2.79 -14.52
C ARG A 48 -1.31 3.13 -14.69
N HIS A 49 -1.77 4.19 -14.03
CA HIS A 49 -3.15 4.64 -14.08
C HIS A 49 -3.19 6.17 -14.16
N SER A 50 -4.33 6.73 -14.56
CA SER A 50 -4.57 8.18 -14.68
C SER A 50 -5.66 8.65 -13.71
N ILE A 51 -5.67 8.07 -12.51
CA ILE A 51 -6.71 8.33 -11.51
C ILE A 51 -6.26 9.53 -10.69
N GLU A 52 -6.83 10.68 -11.01
CA GLU A 52 -6.57 11.93 -10.33
C GLU A 52 -7.67 12.21 -9.31
N PHE A 53 -7.26 12.61 -8.10
CA PHE A 53 -8.18 12.96 -7.02
C PHE A 53 -7.49 13.85 -5.99
N ALA A 54 -8.28 14.70 -5.34
CA ALA A 54 -7.84 15.59 -4.27
C ALA A 54 -8.24 15.09 -2.88
N THR A 55 -9.29 14.27 -2.77
CA THR A 55 -9.82 13.77 -1.50
C THR A 55 -9.92 12.25 -1.48
N LEU A 56 -9.34 11.62 -0.45
CA LEU A 56 -9.54 10.21 -0.11
C LEU A 56 -10.62 10.10 0.98
N TYR A 57 -11.73 9.44 0.66
CA TYR A 57 -12.66 8.92 1.66
C TYR A 57 -12.36 7.45 1.92
N ILE A 58 -12.29 7.05 3.19
CA ILE A 58 -11.93 5.67 3.55
C ILE A 58 -12.74 5.17 4.75
N ASP A 59 -13.19 3.92 4.72
CA ASP A 59 -13.84 3.28 5.86
C ASP A 59 -12.84 2.78 6.91
N LEU A 60 -13.34 2.57 8.13
CA LEU A 60 -12.60 2.02 9.25
C LEU A 60 -12.66 0.49 9.30
N ASP A 61 -13.83 -0.04 9.66
CA ASP A 61 -14.02 -1.47 9.93
C ASP A 61 -13.91 -2.26 8.63
N ASP A 62 -13.26 -3.41 8.69
CA ASP A 62 -12.97 -4.30 7.56
C ASP A 62 -12.19 -3.66 6.38
N THR A 63 -11.80 -2.38 6.54
CA THR A 63 -11.03 -1.60 5.56
C THR A 63 -9.68 -1.14 6.09
N LEU A 64 -9.63 -0.11 6.94
CA LEU A 64 -8.41 0.33 7.63
C LEU A 64 -8.03 -0.61 8.78
N LEU A 65 -9.03 -1.21 9.42
CA LEU A 65 -8.89 -2.18 10.50
C LEU A 65 -9.50 -3.51 10.07
N VAL A 66 -8.67 -4.54 9.95
CA VAL A 66 -9.10 -5.90 9.60
C VAL A 66 -8.69 -6.84 10.72
N ASN A 67 -9.68 -7.45 11.38
CA ASN A 67 -9.48 -8.31 12.55
C ASN A 67 -8.64 -7.64 13.66
N ASP A 68 -9.01 -6.41 14.07
CA ASP A 68 -8.34 -5.63 15.13
C ASP A 68 -6.85 -5.32 14.83
N ARG A 69 -6.48 -5.33 13.55
CA ARG A 69 -5.14 -4.97 13.08
C ARG A 69 -5.23 -3.96 11.95
N ILE A 70 -4.22 -3.10 11.83
CA ILE A 70 -4.14 -2.11 10.76
C ILE A 70 -3.89 -2.83 9.42
N ASN A 71 -4.72 -2.55 8.42
CA ASN A 71 -4.44 -2.90 7.04
C ASN A 71 -3.28 -2.02 6.54
N ILE A 72 -2.09 -2.62 6.47
CA ILE A 72 -0.84 -1.89 6.14
C ILE A 72 -0.91 -1.24 4.76
N LEU A 73 -1.59 -1.85 3.79
CA LEU A 73 -1.71 -1.31 2.45
C LEU A 73 -2.63 -0.07 2.43
N ALA A 74 -3.74 -0.11 3.17
CA ALA A 74 -4.62 1.05 3.36
C ALA A 74 -3.93 2.17 4.16
N ALA A 75 -3.17 1.83 5.20
CA ALA A 75 -2.37 2.79 5.96
C ALA A 75 -1.27 3.43 5.09
N LYS A 76 -0.64 2.65 4.20
CA LYS A 76 0.31 3.18 3.22
C LYS A 76 -0.36 4.20 2.29
N LEU A 77 -1.53 3.87 1.73
CA LEU A 77 -2.29 4.80 0.89
C LEU A 77 -2.63 6.09 1.65
N LEU A 78 -3.05 5.97 2.92
CA LEU A 78 -3.34 7.08 3.81
C LEU A 78 -2.14 8.03 3.94
N PHE A 79 -0.97 7.52 4.32
CA PHE A 79 0.24 8.35 4.45
C PHE A 79 0.74 8.91 3.12
N GLN A 80 0.61 8.15 2.04
CA GLN A 80 0.91 8.64 0.69
C GLN A 80 0.00 9.82 0.31
N CYS A 81 -1.29 9.77 0.65
CA CYS A 81 -2.20 10.90 0.43
C CYS A 81 -1.79 12.13 1.25
N ILE A 82 -1.43 11.94 2.52
CA ILE A 82 -0.95 13.02 3.40
C ILE A 82 0.33 13.66 2.84
N ASN A 83 1.31 12.85 2.42
CA ASN A 83 2.57 13.35 1.84
C ASN A 83 2.33 14.17 0.56
N ASN A 84 1.34 13.76 -0.24
CA ASN A 84 0.96 14.44 -1.48
C ASN A 84 -0.02 15.61 -1.26
N GLY A 85 -0.27 16.01 -0.01
CA GLY A 85 -1.16 17.14 0.33
C GLY A 85 -2.63 16.90 -0.04
N LYS A 86 -3.04 15.64 -0.19
CA LYS A 86 -4.44 15.27 -0.46
C LYS A 86 -5.22 15.26 0.85
N LYS A 87 -6.48 15.69 0.78
CA LYS A 87 -7.38 15.64 1.93
C LYS A 87 -7.73 14.18 2.24
N VAL A 88 -7.70 13.79 3.50
CA VAL A 88 -8.11 12.46 3.95
C VAL A 88 -9.27 12.57 4.93
N VAL A 89 -10.37 11.88 4.60
CA VAL A 89 -11.61 11.83 5.38
C VAL A 89 -11.91 10.41 5.81
N LEU A 90 -12.04 10.19 7.13
CA LEU A 90 -12.57 8.94 7.66
C LEU A 90 -14.10 8.95 7.55
N LEU A 91 -14.69 7.95 6.90
CA LEU A 91 -16.14 7.84 6.71
C LEU A 91 -16.61 6.46 7.19
N THR A 92 -17.13 6.38 8.41
CA THR A 92 -17.36 5.10 9.09
C THR A 92 -18.68 5.00 9.83
N ARG A 93 -19.21 3.77 9.91
CA ARG A 93 -20.34 3.37 10.76
C ARG A 93 -19.90 2.57 11.99
N HIS A 94 -18.67 2.76 12.44
CA HIS A 94 -18.12 2.02 13.57
C HIS A 94 -19.05 2.05 14.79
N ARG A 95 -19.47 0.89 15.27
CA ARG A 95 -20.44 0.78 16.38
C ARG A 95 -19.83 1.03 17.76
N GLY A 96 -18.50 0.95 17.87
CA GLY A 96 -17.78 1.13 19.13
C GLY A 96 -17.45 2.59 19.44
N ASP A 97 -16.67 2.77 20.52
CA ASP A 97 -16.07 4.08 20.83
C ASP A 97 -14.97 4.38 19.80
N LEU A 98 -15.34 5.14 18.78
CA LEU A 98 -14.46 5.52 17.67
C LEU A 98 -13.19 6.20 18.17
N THR A 99 -13.28 7.09 19.16
CA THR A 99 -12.12 7.82 19.69
C THR A 99 -11.13 6.86 20.32
N ARG A 100 -11.63 5.93 21.14
CA ARG A 100 -10.81 4.90 21.78
C ARG A 100 -10.22 3.93 20.74
N THR A 101 -10.99 3.54 19.73
CA THR A 101 -10.54 2.66 18.65
C THR A 101 -9.40 3.30 17.86
N LEU A 102 -9.54 4.57 17.48
CA LEU A 102 -8.47 5.30 16.78
C LEU A 102 -7.22 5.47 17.65
N ALA A 103 -7.38 5.79 18.93
CA ALA A 103 -6.26 5.95 19.85
C ALA A 103 -5.49 4.63 20.05
N LYS A 104 -6.22 3.52 20.23
CA LYS A 104 -5.65 2.17 20.37
C LYS A 104 -4.74 1.81 19.18
N HIS A 105 -5.16 2.15 17.97
CA HIS A 105 -4.45 1.82 16.73
C HIS A 105 -3.51 2.93 16.25
N ARG A 106 -3.31 4.01 17.04
CA ARG A 106 -2.47 5.16 16.66
C ARG A 106 -2.91 5.84 15.35
N LEU A 107 -4.22 5.84 15.09
CA LEU A 107 -4.84 6.51 13.95
C LEU A 107 -5.41 7.90 14.30
N SER A 108 -5.37 8.28 15.59
CA SER A 108 -5.79 9.61 16.03
C SER A 108 -4.95 10.71 15.38
N GLY A 109 -5.63 11.72 14.81
CA GLY A 109 -4.99 12.88 14.20
C GLY A 109 -4.49 12.68 12.77
N LEU A 110 -4.77 11.52 12.13
CA LEU A 110 -4.38 11.27 10.74
C LEU A 110 -5.38 11.80 9.70
N PHE A 111 -6.58 12.18 10.11
CA PHE A 111 -7.66 12.58 9.21
C PHE A 111 -7.94 14.07 9.35
N ASP A 112 -8.13 14.75 8.22
CA ASP A 112 -8.58 16.15 8.18
C ASP A 112 -10.03 16.28 8.66
N GLU A 113 -10.83 15.22 8.45
CA GLU A 113 -12.24 15.16 8.83
C GLU A 113 -12.62 13.72 9.21
N ILE A 114 -13.43 13.57 10.26
CA ILE A 114 -13.99 12.29 10.68
C ILE A 114 -15.50 12.39 10.64
N ILE A 115 -16.13 11.59 9.80
CA ILE A 115 -17.58 11.51 9.63
C ILE A 115 -18.03 10.16 10.19
N HIS A 116 -18.60 10.21 11.40
CA HIS A 116 -19.16 9.05 12.09
C HIS A 116 -20.67 9.00 11.85
N LEU A 117 -21.10 8.01 11.08
CA LEU A 117 -22.45 7.86 10.56
C LEU A 117 -23.34 7.00 11.47
N GLY A 118 -24.63 7.32 11.53
CA GLY A 118 -25.66 6.43 12.05
C GLY A 118 -25.95 5.24 11.13
N GLU A 119 -26.63 4.20 11.64
CA GLU A 119 -26.88 2.95 10.90
C GLU A 119 -27.67 3.14 9.59
N ALA A 120 -28.60 4.10 9.56
CA ALA A 120 -29.44 4.36 8.39
C ALA A 120 -28.86 5.42 7.44
N GLU A 121 -27.76 6.08 7.82
CA GLU A 121 -27.14 7.12 6.99
C GLU A 121 -26.34 6.49 5.86
N LYS A 122 -26.43 7.11 4.68
CA LYS A 122 -25.70 6.68 3.49
C LYS A 122 -24.35 7.37 3.40
N LYS A 123 -23.30 6.64 3.04
CA LYS A 123 -21.96 7.19 2.84
C LYS A 123 -21.94 8.23 1.71
N SER A 124 -22.67 7.98 0.63
CA SER A 124 -22.78 8.91 -0.50
C SER A 124 -23.22 10.33 -0.11
N SER A 125 -24.13 10.46 0.86
CA SER A 125 -24.67 11.75 1.30
C SER A 125 -23.63 12.67 1.94
N HIS A 126 -22.47 12.13 2.33
CA HIS A 126 -21.41 12.84 3.05
C HIS A 126 -20.15 13.06 2.21
N ILE A 127 -20.12 12.51 1.00
CA ILE A 127 -19.03 12.72 0.04
C ILE A 127 -19.28 14.03 -0.70
N LYS A 128 -18.26 14.89 -0.73
CA LYS A 128 -18.34 16.24 -1.28
C LYS A 128 -17.30 16.42 -2.38
N GLY A 129 -17.75 17.01 -3.50
CA GLY A 129 -16.91 17.35 -4.64
C GLY A 129 -16.64 16.17 -5.58
N ASP A 130 -16.25 16.51 -6.80
CA ASP A 130 -16.15 15.54 -7.90
C ASP A 130 -14.75 14.91 -8.00
N ALA A 131 -13.74 15.54 -7.37
CA ALA A 131 -12.34 15.09 -7.36
C ALA A 131 -12.03 14.23 -6.13
N ALA A 132 -12.79 13.16 -5.93
CA ALA A 132 -12.66 12.27 -4.79
C ALA A 132 -12.55 10.80 -5.22
N ILE A 133 -12.00 9.97 -4.33
CA ILE A 133 -12.11 8.52 -4.40
C ILE A 133 -12.63 7.98 -3.07
N PHE A 134 -13.20 6.78 -3.12
CA PHE A 134 -13.71 6.11 -1.93
C PHE A 134 -13.17 4.68 -1.80
N VAL A 135 -12.75 4.29 -0.60
CA VAL A 135 -12.20 2.96 -0.29
C VAL A 135 -13.02 2.30 0.81
N ASP A 136 -13.56 1.12 0.53
CA ASP A 136 -14.46 0.36 1.41
C ASP A 136 -14.50 -1.12 0.96
N ASP A 137 -14.57 -2.07 1.89
CA ASP A 137 -14.70 -3.50 1.57
C ASP A 137 -16.14 -3.87 1.13
N SER A 138 -17.14 -3.15 1.62
CA SER A 138 -18.55 -3.36 1.30
C SER A 138 -18.84 -2.97 -0.14
N PHE A 139 -19.07 -3.98 -0.98
CA PHE A 139 -19.52 -3.78 -2.36
C PHE A 139 -20.79 -2.93 -2.45
N ALA A 140 -21.73 -3.10 -1.53
CA ALA A 140 -22.98 -2.34 -1.52
C ALA A 140 -22.74 -0.85 -1.28
N GLU A 141 -21.86 -0.50 -0.33
CA GLU A 141 -21.48 0.90 -0.08
C GLU A 141 -20.72 1.49 -1.28
N ARG A 142 -19.77 0.74 -1.83
CA ARG A 142 -19.01 1.17 -3.01
C ARG A 142 -19.89 1.43 -4.23
N MET A 143 -20.86 0.55 -4.47
CA MET A 143 -21.79 0.69 -5.59
C MET A 143 -22.72 1.89 -5.38
N GLU A 144 -23.24 2.05 -4.16
CA GLU A 144 -24.09 3.18 -3.79
C GLU A 144 -23.38 4.53 -3.96
N VAL A 145 -22.13 4.62 -3.48
CA VAL A 145 -21.28 5.81 -3.65
C VAL A 145 -20.94 6.05 -5.13
N ALA A 146 -20.58 5.01 -5.88
CA ALA A 146 -20.27 5.15 -7.30
C ALA A 146 -21.47 5.70 -8.09
N GLU A 147 -22.68 5.17 -7.85
CA GLU A 147 -23.90 5.58 -8.56
C GLU A 147 -24.35 6.99 -8.17
N ARG A 148 -24.22 7.37 -6.89
CA ARG A 148 -24.75 8.65 -6.38
C ARG A 148 -23.78 9.81 -6.51
N CYS A 149 -22.50 9.55 -6.29
CA CYS A 149 -21.45 10.57 -6.31
C CYS A 149 -20.69 10.60 -7.63
N ASN A 150 -20.81 9.57 -8.47
CA ASN A 150 -20.09 9.44 -9.74
C ASN A 150 -18.56 9.56 -9.57
N ILE A 151 -18.03 8.95 -8.49
CA ILE A 151 -16.59 8.92 -8.20
C ILE A 151 -16.04 7.49 -8.25
N PRO A 152 -14.74 7.29 -8.51
CA PRO A 152 -14.12 5.97 -8.43
C PRO A 152 -14.17 5.40 -7.01
N THR A 153 -14.55 4.13 -6.90
CA THR A 153 -14.59 3.40 -5.62
C THR A 153 -13.71 2.14 -5.70
N PHE A 154 -13.03 1.81 -4.60
CA PHE A 154 -12.00 0.77 -4.56
C PHE A 154 -12.20 -0.17 -3.39
N ASP A 155 -12.09 -1.45 -3.68
CA ASP A 155 -11.97 -2.49 -2.66
C ASP A 155 -10.59 -2.43 -1.98
N CYS A 156 -10.46 -3.00 -0.79
CA CYS A 156 -9.17 -3.21 -0.14
C CYS A 156 -8.14 -3.92 -1.03
N SER A 157 -8.58 -4.91 -1.81
CA SER A 157 -7.72 -5.63 -2.76
C SER A 157 -7.24 -4.77 -3.94
N MET A 158 -7.91 -3.65 -4.21
CA MET A 158 -7.56 -2.74 -5.30
C MET A 158 -6.57 -1.64 -4.88
N ILE A 159 -6.27 -1.49 -3.58
CA ILE A 159 -5.41 -0.41 -3.08
C ILE A 159 -4.00 -0.50 -3.68
N GLU A 160 -3.51 -1.68 -4.06
CA GLU A 160 -2.21 -1.82 -4.72
C GLU A 160 -2.11 -0.95 -5.98
N LEU A 161 -3.21 -0.77 -6.71
CA LEU A 161 -3.30 0.13 -7.88
C LEU A 161 -2.96 1.57 -7.54
N LEU A 162 -3.33 2.03 -6.33
CA LEU A 162 -3.26 3.42 -5.89
C LEU A 162 -1.97 3.75 -5.13
N THR A 163 -1.16 2.75 -4.77
CA THR A 163 0.03 2.98 -3.95
C THR A 163 1.32 2.82 -4.73
N GLU A 164 2.24 3.76 -4.54
CA GLU A 164 3.54 3.72 -5.18
C GLU A 164 4.54 2.93 -4.34
N GLN A 165 5.46 2.18 -4.97
CA GLN A 165 6.45 1.39 -4.23
C GLN A 165 7.68 2.18 -3.78
N ALA A 166 7.91 3.41 -4.30
CA ALA A 166 9.15 4.15 -4.07
C ALA A 166 8.96 5.67 -4.09
N GLU A 167 8.37 6.25 -3.03
CA GLU A 167 8.27 7.72 -2.92
C GLU A 167 9.57 8.38 -2.42
N PHE A 168 10.43 7.65 -1.68
CA PHE A 168 11.57 8.26 -0.96
C PHE A 168 12.98 7.99 -1.52
N LEU A 169 13.12 7.23 -2.61
CA LEU A 169 14.45 6.95 -3.21
C LEU A 169 14.73 7.77 -4.46
N ASN A 170 13.72 8.41 -5.03
CA ASN A 170 13.86 9.32 -6.15
C ASN A 170 13.62 10.74 -5.65
N GLY A 171 14.53 11.23 -4.80
CA GLY A 171 14.57 12.65 -4.50
C GLY A 171 14.91 13.41 -5.77
N ASP A 172 13.96 14.19 -6.28
CA ASP A 172 14.29 15.32 -7.14
C ASP A 172 15.18 16.27 -6.33
N ARG A 173 16.47 16.28 -6.68
CA ARG A 173 17.37 17.39 -6.40
C ARG A 173 17.34 18.35 -7.57
#